data_AF-A0A2A4UC90-F1
#
_entry.id   AF-A0A2A4UC90-F1
#
_cell.length_a   1.000
_cell.length_b   1.000
_cell.length_c   1.000
_cell.angle_alpha   90.00
_cell.angle_beta   90.00
_cell.angle_gamma   90.00
#
_symmetry.space_group_name_H-M   'P 1'
#
loop_
_entity.id
_entity.type
_entity.pdbx_description
1 polymer ?
#
loop_
_entity_poly.entity_id
_entity_poly.type
_entity_poly.pdbx_seq_one_letter_code
_entity_poly.pdbx_strand_id
1 'polypeptide(L)'
;GRNKGPRDGWGVAFYDGNDVSLFREPEPVSESKLVQYIEQNSPPSPMIISHIRRATHGDRILCNTHPFARELSGRQHIFAHNGDLTGIQHDPDFIPGRYHPVGDTDSELAFCILLDRLAHLWKAGQDIIPSLEARLDIIADFAADLRVFGPANFLYADADILFAHAHRRHQPDGGIHPPGLYLLQRSCREGEVTLADGGVTLPPQHQDVILVASIPLTDEPWLPLAEGEIVAISKGHVREHRLVG
;
A
#
# COMPACT_ATOMS: atom_id res chain seq x y z
N GLY A 1 -3.81 -17.33 -16.75
CA GLY A 1 -4.90 -17.19 -17.74
C GLY A 1 -4.76 -15.89 -18.51
N ARG A 2 -4.72 -15.97 -19.84
CA ARG A 2 -4.59 -14.85 -20.79
C ARG A 2 -5.89 -14.05 -20.89
N ASN A 3 -5.96 -12.89 -20.24
CA ASN A 3 -6.74 -11.70 -20.66
C ASN A 3 -6.56 -10.59 -19.62
N LYS A 4 -5.59 -9.69 -19.80
CA LYS A 4 -5.59 -8.38 -19.13
C LYS A 4 -4.98 -7.39 -20.12
N GLY A 5 -5.76 -6.39 -20.54
CA GLY A 5 -5.27 -5.28 -21.36
C GLY A 5 -4.07 -4.57 -20.71
N PRO A 6 -3.43 -3.63 -21.42
CA PRO A 6 -2.19 -3.02 -20.96
C PRO A 6 -2.42 -2.39 -19.58
N ARG A 7 -1.68 -2.87 -18.57
CA ARG A 7 -1.70 -2.30 -17.21
C ARG A 7 -1.19 -0.85 -17.30
N ASP A 8 -1.81 0.07 -16.57
CA ASP A 8 -1.74 1.52 -16.85
C ASP A 8 -0.65 2.27 -16.08
N GLY A 9 0.21 1.55 -15.37
CA GLY A 9 1.33 2.10 -14.62
C GLY A 9 1.75 1.17 -13.50
N TRP A 10 2.93 1.41 -12.93
CA TRP A 10 3.43 0.65 -11.81
C TRP A 10 4.36 1.48 -10.94
N GLY A 11 4.54 1.02 -9.72
CA GLY A 11 5.52 1.59 -8.83
C GLY A 11 5.90 0.66 -7.69
N VAL A 12 7.06 0.93 -7.12
CA VAL A 12 7.60 0.23 -5.95
C VAL A 12 8.42 1.19 -5.10
N ALA A 13 8.20 1.14 -3.79
CA ALA A 13 8.98 1.83 -2.79
C ALA A 13 9.77 0.81 -1.96
N PHE A 14 11.08 1.01 -1.86
CA PHE A 14 11.98 0.25 -0.99
C PHE A 14 12.44 1.18 0.15
N TYR A 15 12.08 0.86 1.39
CA TYR A 15 12.54 1.62 2.55
C TYR A 15 14.04 1.40 2.83
N ASP A 16 14.73 2.46 3.22
CA ASP A 16 16.05 2.45 3.87
C ASP A 16 16.05 3.46 5.02
N GLY A 17 15.97 2.96 6.26
CA GLY A 17 15.74 3.79 7.44
C GLY A 17 14.43 4.57 7.33
N ASN A 18 14.52 5.89 7.38
CA ASN A 18 13.37 6.81 7.32
C ASN A 18 13.05 7.28 5.89
N ASP A 19 13.81 6.87 4.88
CA ASP A 19 13.66 7.31 3.49
C ASP A 19 13.30 6.14 2.57
N VAL A 20 12.98 6.43 1.31
CA VAL A 20 12.64 5.41 0.30
C VAL A 20 13.38 5.60 -1.02
N SER A 21 13.79 4.50 -1.62
CA SER A 21 14.02 4.43 -3.06
C SER A 21 12.68 4.17 -3.76
N LEU A 22 12.15 5.19 -4.44
CA LEU A 22 10.85 5.13 -5.14
C LEU A 22 11.05 5.06 -6.66
N PHE A 23 10.56 4.00 -7.27
CA PHE A 23 10.55 3.82 -8.72
C PHE A 23 9.10 3.74 -9.22
N ARG A 24 8.76 4.53 -10.24
CA ARG A 24 7.41 4.59 -10.81
C ARG A 24 7.45 4.93 -12.28
N GLU A 25 6.58 4.31 -13.06
CA GLU A 25 6.35 4.65 -14.47
C GLU A 25 4.83 4.59 -14.78
N PRO A 26 4.29 5.56 -15.53
CA PRO A 26 2.93 5.47 -16.06
C PRO A 26 2.79 4.43 -17.19
N GLU A 27 3.89 3.92 -17.73
CA GLU A 27 3.88 2.87 -18.75
C GLU A 27 3.57 1.48 -18.16
N PRO A 28 3.07 0.53 -18.97
CA PRO A 28 2.83 -0.84 -18.53
C PRO A 28 4.12 -1.54 -18.06
N VAL A 29 4.00 -2.31 -16.96
CA VAL A 29 5.07 -3.18 -16.43
C VAL A 29 5.74 -4.03 -17.52
N SER A 30 4.96 -4.58 -18.45
CA SER A 30 5.44 -5.50 -19.48
C SER A 30 6.43 -4.88 -20.48
N GLU A 31 6.45 -3.55 -20.56
CA GLU A 31 7.29 -2.80 -21.50
C GLU A 31 8.41 -2.04 -20.77
N SER A 32 8.44 -2.11 -19.43
CA SER A 32 9.37 -1.37 -18.61
C SER A 32 10.75 -2.04 -18.54
N LYS A 33 11.76 -1.35 -19.07
CA LYS A 33 13.17 -1.71 -18.83
C LYS A 33 13.59 -1.44 -17.39
N LEU A 34 12.93 -0.50 -16.72
CA LEU A 34 13.21 -0.19 -15.33
C LEU A 34 12.81 -1.34 -14.41
N VAL A 35 11.71 -2.06 -14.69
CA VAL A 35 11.34 -3.30 -13.98
C VAL A 35 12.46 -4.34 -14.10
N GLN A 36 12.95 -4.59 -15.32
CA GLN A 36 14.06 -5.54 -15.55
C GLN A 36 15.32 -5.15 -14.77
N TYR A 37 15.61 -3.85 -14.68
CA TYR A 37 16.73 -3.35 -13.88
C TYR A 37 16.49 -3.62 -12.38
N ILE A 38 15.31 -3.31 -11.85
CA ILE A 38 14.98 -3.50 -10.44
C ILE A 38 15.01 -4.97 -10.05
N GLU A 39 14.48 -5.88 -10.87
CA GLU A 39 14.52 -7.34 -10.60
C GLU A 39 15.94 -7.86 -10.37
N GLN A 40 16.93 -7.24 -11.02
CA GLN A 40 18.34 -7.60 -10.95
C GLN A 40 19.14 -6.78 -9.92
N ASN A 41 18.66 -5.59 -9.55
CA ASN A 41 19.43 -4.60 -8.78
C ASN A 41 18.66 -4.01 -7.59
N SER A 42 17.56 -4.64 -7.17
CA SER A 42 16.73 -4.15 -6.06
C SER A 42 17.57 -4.04 -4.78
N PRO A 43 17.53 -2.90 -4.07
CA PRO A 43 18.22 -2.78 -2.80
C PRO A 43 17.58 -3.72 -1.76
N PRO A 44 18.37 -4.25 -0.81
CA PRO A 44 17.78 -4.92 0.35
C PRO A 44 16.93 -3.90 1.12
N SER A 45 15.74 -4.31 1.54
CA SER A 45 14.83 -3.42 2.22
C SER A 45 14.01 -4.16 3.27
N PRO A 46 13.84 -3.60 4.48
CA PRO A 46 13.00 -4.19 5.53
C PRO A 46 11.51 -4.09 5.22
N MET A 47 11.10 -3.23 4.27
CA MET A 47 9.71 -3.01 3.90
C MET A 47 9.61 -2.54 2.46
N ILE A 48 8.81 -3.25 1.67
CA ILE A 48 8.60 -2.96 0.25
C ILE A 48 7.10 -2.82 0.01
N ILE A 49 6.70 -1.74 -0.65
CA ILE A 49 5.32 -1.54 -1.10
C ILE A 49 5.35 -1.38 -2.61
N SER A 50 4.71 -2.32 -3.32
CA SER A 50 4.54 -2.25 -4.77
C SER A 50 3.07 -2.13 -5.15
N HIS A 51 2.81 -1.47 -6.27
CA HIS A 51 1.48 -1.33 -6.83
C HIS A 51 1.53 -1.40 -8.35
N ILE A 52 0.61 -2.18 -8.91
CA ILE A 52 0.40 -2.24 -10.35
C ILE A 52 -0.96 -1.60 -10.63
N ARG A 53 -0.93 -0.43 -11.25
CA ARG A 53 -2.12 0.37 -11.51
C ARG A 53 -2.92 -0.22 -12.67
N ARG A 54 -4.23 -0.30 -12.46
CA ARG A 54 -5.23 -0.37 -13.51
C ARG A 54 -6.02 0.92 -13.39
N ALA A 55 -5.88 1.82 -14.36
CA ALA A 55 -6.45 3.15 -14.29
C ALA A 55 -7.98 3.07 -14.29
N THR A 56 -8.58 3.42 -13.17
CA THR A 56 -10.03 3.67 -13.01
C THR A 56 -10.33 5.16 -13.12
N HIS A 57 -9.46 5.99 -12.53
CA HIS A 57 -9.53 7.45 -12.53
C HIS A 57 -8.16 8.09 -12.85
N GLY A 58 -8.20 9.26 -13.50
CA GLY A 58 -7.03 10.09 -13.83
C GLY A 58 -6.22 9.61 -15.04
N ASP A 59 -5.50 10.52 -15.67
CA ASP A 59 -4.66 10.21 -16.83
C ASP A 59 -3.51 9.23 -16.47
N ARG A 60 -2.97 8.57 -17.51
CA ARG A 60 -1.75 7.76 -17.46
C ARG A 60 -0.51 8.67 -17.33
N ILE A 61 -0.37 9.31 -16.19
CA ILE A 61 0.71 10.24 -15.88
C ILE A 61 1.36 9.88 -14.53
N LEU A 62 2.64 10.22 -14.38
CA LEU A 62 3.46 9.81 -13.24
C LEU A 62 2.88 10.27 -11.88
N CYS A 63 2.31 11.48 -11.80
CA CYS A 63 1.72 11.98 -10.55
C CYS A 63 0.48 11.21 -10.11
N ASN A 64 -0.15 10.45 -11.01
CA ASN A 64 -1.29 9.58 -10.72
C ASN A 64 -0.87 8.12 -10.49
N THR A 65 0.43 7.84 -10.46
CA THR A 65 0.96 6.47 -10.30
C THR A 65 1.36 6.21 -8.85
N HIS A 66 0.74 5.19 -8.25
CA HIS A 66 1.09 4.66 -6.93
C HIS A 66 2.48 3.97 -6.92
N PRO A 67 3.06 3.77 -5.72
CA PRO A 67 2.63 4.32 -4.44
C PRO A 67 2.93 5.83 -4.35
N PHE A 68 2.13 6.54 -3.56
CA PHE A 68 2.40 7.94 -3.25
C PHE A 68 3.36 8.05 -2.07
N ALA A 69 4.23 9.06 -2.11
CA ALA A 69 5.20 9.35 -1.05
C ALA A 69 5.08 10.80 -0.61
N ARG A 70 5.12 11.03 0.70
CA ARG A 70 5.19 12.36 1.32
C ARG A 70 5.98 12.30 2.63
N GLU A 71 6.63 13.40 2.95
CA GLU A 71 7.33 13.54 4.22
C GLU A 71 6.38 13.98 5.34
N LEU A 72 6.50 13.34 6.50
CA LEU A 72 5.93 13.79 7.76
C LEU A 72 6.91 13.51 8.91
N SER A 73 7.29 14.57 9.62
CA SER A 73 8.20 14.53 10.77
C SER A 73 9.56 13.85 10.51
N GLY A 74 10.15 14.12 9.35
CA GLY A 74 11.46 13.62 8.92
C GLY A 74 11.44 12.18 8.40
N ARG A 75 10.27 11.63 8.07
CA ARG A 75 10.08 10.25 7.63
C ARG A 75 9.27 10.22 6.33
N GLN A 76 9.57 9.27 5.46
CA GLN A 76 8.77 9.00 4.27
C GLN A 76 7.56 8.14 4.62
N HIS A 77 6.39 8.69 4.32
CA HIS A 77 5.12 8.00 4.43
C HIS A 77 4.72 7.54 3.03
N ILE A 78 4.33 6.27 2.92
CA ILE A 78 4.02 5.62 1.64
C ILE A 78 2.60 5.11 1.67
N PHE A 79 1.87 5.32 0.57
CA PHE A 79 0.47 4.91 0.44
C PHE A 79 0.16 4.32 -0.92
N ALA A 80 -0.47 3.14 -0.92
CA ALA A 80 -1.02 2.49 -2.10
C ALA A 80 -2.48 2.12 -1.83
N HIS A 81 -3.37 2.47 -2.75
CA HIS A 81 -4.81 2.21 -2.62
C HIS A 81 -5.33 1.46 -3.84
N ASN A 82 -6.14 0.44 -3.59
CA ASN A 82 -6.81 -0.38 -4.57
C ASN A 82 -8.32 -0.37 -4.30
N GLY A 83 -8.99 0.49 -5.06
CA GLY A 83 -10.40 0.77 -4.91
C GLY A 83 -10.81 1.94 -5.78
N ASP A 84 -12.03 2.39 -5.55
CA ASP A 84 -12.63 3.55 -6.23
C ASP A 84 -13.51 4.28 -5.22
N LEU A 85 -13.15 5.53 -4.91
CA LEU A 85 -13.74 6.33 -3.84
C LEU A 85 -14.66 7.38 -4.46
N THR A 86 -15.82 6.91 -4.93
CA THR A 86 -16.74 7.76 -5.71
C THR A 86 -17.26 8.92 -4.86
N GLY A 87 -16.96 10.15 -5.29
CA GLY A 87 -17.51 11.37 -4.70
C GLY A 87 -16.71 11.95 -3.53
N ILE A 88 -15.60 11.32 -3.14
CA ILE A 88 -14.72 11.80 -2.04
C ILE A 88 -14.31 13.27 -2.22
N GLN A 89 -14.06 13.72 -3.45
CA GLN A 89 -13.64 15.08 -3.76
C GLN A 89 -14.74 16.14 -3.56
N HIS A 90 -16.00 15.72 -3.39
CA HIS A 90 -17.13 16.61 -3.14
C HIS A 90 -17.58 16.59 -1.68
N ASP A 91 -16.99 15.72 -0.85
CA ASP A 91 -17.35 15.57 0.55
C ASP A 91 -16.68 16.67 1.40
N PRO A 92 -17.44 17.45 2.18
CA PRO A 92 -16.91 18.56 2.96
C PRO A 92 -15.97 18.12 4.09
N ASP A 93 -16.03 16.86 4.52
CA ASP A 93 -15.15 16.31 5.56
C ASP A 93 -13.82 15.77 4.96
N PHE A 94 -13.72 15.72 3.63
CA PHE A 94 -12.55 15.24 2.87
C PHE A 94 -11.84 16.36 2.11
N ILE A 95 -11.61 17.48 2.81
CA ILE A 95 -10.87 18.63 2.27
C ILE A 95 -9.40 18.52 2.72
N PRO A 96 -8.42 18.54 1.78
CA PRO A 96 -7.00 18.49 2.13
C PRO A 96 -6.59 19.76 2.90
N GLY A 97 -5.79 19.57 3.95
CA GLY A 97 -5.27 20.62 4.81
C GLY A 97 -3.88 21.07 4.36
N ARG A 98 -2.83 20.61 5.05
CA ARG A 98 -1.44 20.94 4.70
C ARG A 98 -0.99 20.17 3.45
N TYR A 99 -1.41 18.92 3.33
CA TYR A 99 -1.00 18.05 2.24
C TYR A 99 -1.94 18.22 1.05
N HIS A 100 -1.37 18.42 -0.14
CA HIS A 100 -2.13 18.60 -1.37
C HIS A 100 -1.77 17.52 -2.40
N PRO A 101 -2.76 16.99 -3.15
CA PRO A 101 -2.49 16.15 -4.30
C PRO A 101 -1.65 16.87 -5.34
N VAL A 102 -0.77 16.13 -6.01
CA VAL A 102 -0.02 16.65 -7.19
C VAL A 102 -0.75 16.24 -8.47
N GLY A 103 -1.31 15.04 -8.47
CA GLY A 103 -2.22 14.53 -9.48
C GLY A 103 -3.68 14.81 -9.14
N ASP A 104 -4.58 14.04 -9.75
CA ASP A 104 -6.03 14.22 -9.69
C ASP A 104 -6.78 12.97 -9.21
N THR A 105 -6.06 11.95 -8.73
CA THR A 105 -6.69 10.71 -8.26
C THR A 105 -7.34 10.88 -6.89
N ASP A 106 -8.48 10.21 -6.72
CA ASP A 106 -9.17 9.99 -5.45
C ASP A 106 -8.23 9.42 -4.36
N SER A 107 -7.32 8.56 -4.77
CA SER A 107 -6.36 7.86 -3.92
C SER A 107 -5.29 8.78 -3.35
N GLU A 108 -4.80 9.75 -4.13
CA GLU A 108 -3.82 10.73 -3.62
C GLU A 108 -4.50 11.74 -2.69
N LEU A 109 -5.74 12.13 -3.00
CA LEU A 109 -6.57 12.93 -2.10
C LEU A 109 -6.78 12.22 -0.75
N ALA A 110 -7.19 10.96 -0.78
CA ALA A 110 -7.34 10.13 0.43
C ALA A 110 -6.04 10.05 1.24
N PHE A 111 -4.89 9.91 0.57
CA PHE A 111 -3.59 9.90 1.24
C PHE A 111 -3.27 11.24 1.93
N CYS A 112 -3.51 12.36 1.25
CA CYS A 112 -3.27 13.68 1.81
C CYS A 112 -4.10 13.90 3.08
N ILE A 113 -5.35 13.47 3.08
CA ILE A 113 -6.27 13.55 4.23
C ILE A 113 -5.79 12.66 5.38
N LEU A 114 -5.36 11.43 5.10
CA LEU A 114 -4.77 10.55 6.12
C LEU A 114 -3.55 11.20 6.77
N LEU A 115 -2.67 11.81 5.98
CA LEU A 115 -1.49 12.50 6.52
C LEU A 115 -1.85 13.72 7.37
N ASP A 116 -2.85 14.50 6.98
CA ASP A 116 -3.33 15.61 7.79
C ASP A 116 -3.87 15.13 9.14
N ARG A 117 -4.67 14.06 9.16
CA ARG A 117 -5.16 13.46 10.42
C ARG A 117 -4.00 12.98 11.30
N LEU A 118 -3.03 12.30 10.71
CA LEU A 118 -1.86 11.78 11.44
C LEU A 118 -0.91 12.88 11.91
N ALA A 119 -0.79 13.99 11.18
CA ALA A 119 0.14 15.07 11.51
C ALA A 119 -0.06 15.64 12.93
N HIS A 120 -1.27 15.53 13.49
CA HIS A 120 -1.56 15.90 14.87
C HIS A 120 -0.83 15.03 15.92
N LEU A 121 -0.56 13.76 15.61
CA LEU A 121 0.23 12.86 16.47
C LEU A 121 1.73 13.10 16.33
N TRP A 122 2.19 13.43 15.12
CA TRP A 122 3.60 13.61 14.79
C TRP A 122 4.06 15.02 15.14
N LYS A 123 4.59 15.18 16.36
CA LYS A 123 5.10 16.47 16.86
C LYS A 123 6.34 16.90 16.08
N ALA A 124 6.20 17.95 15.28
CA ALA A 124 7.28 18.49 14.45
C ALA A 124 8.57 18.74 15.25
N GLY A 125 9.70 18.26 14.72
CA GLY A 125 11.03 18.44 15.31
C GLY A 125 11.35 17.50 16.46
N GLN A 126 10.48 16.55 16.79
CA GLN A 126 10.77 15.48 17.75
C GLN A 126 10.95 14.17 17.00
N ASP A 127 12.06 13.47 17.25
CA ASP A 127 12.26 12.10 16.75
C ASP A 127 11.54 11.09 17.65
N ILE A 128 10.25 11.33 17.89
CA ILE A 128 9.39 10.48 18.71
C ILE A 128 8.30 9.92 17.82
N ILE A 129 8.36 8.62 17.58
CA ILE A 129 7.34 7.88 16.85
C ILE A 129 6.11 7.75 17.76
N PRO A 130 4.90 8.17 17.32
CA PRO A 130 3.67 7.94 18.07
C PRO A 130 3.43 6.45 18.35
N SER A 131 2.78 6.14 19.47
CA SER A 131 2.44 4.75 19.81
C SER A 131 1.66 4.07 18.69
N LEU A 132 1.84 2.76 18.52
CA LEU A 132 1.08 1.95 17.57
C LEU A 132 -0.44 2.17 17.73
N GLU A 133 -0.93 2.13 18.97
CA GLU A 133 -2.36 2.32 19.31
C GLU A 133 -2.91 3.64 18.77
N ALA A 134 -2.27 4.76 19.09
CA ALA A 134 -2.71 6.08 18.61
C ALA A 134 -2.71 6.19 17.08
N ARG A 135 -1.73 5.57 16.40
CA ARG A 135 -1.72 5.51 14.92
C ARG A 135 -2.87 4.66 14.40
N LEU A 136 -3.12 3.50 15.02
CA LEU A 136 -4.21 2.62 14.65
C LEU A 136 -5.58 3.24 14.84
N ASP A 137 -5.80 4.01 15.91
CA ASP A 137 -7.06 4.72 16.12
C ASP A 137 -7.38 5.63 14.94
N ILE A 138 -6.42 6.47 14.53
CA ILE A 138 -6.60 7.38 13.39
C ILE A 138 -6.80 6.63 12.08
N ILE A 139 -6.01 5.56 11.85
CA ILE A 139 -6.11 4.78 10.62
C ILE A 139 -7.43 4.00 10.57
N ALA A 140 -7.92 3.51 11.71
CA ALA A 140 -9.21 2.83 11.81
C ALA A 140 -10.38 3.76 11.51
N ASP A 141 -10.39 4.95 12.12
CA ASP A 141 -11.42 5.96 11.85
C ASP A 141 -11.38 6.40 10.38
N PHE A 142 -10.17 6.66 9.85
CA PHE A 142 -10.00 6.98 8.43
C PHE A 142 -10.49 5.87 7.51
N ALA A 143 -10.18 4.61 7.82
CA ALA A 143 -10.64 3.47 7.04
C ALA A 143 -12.16 3.33 7.08
N ALA A 144 -12.80 3.54 8.24
CA ALA A 144 -14.25 3.52 8.37
C ALA A 144 -14.91 4.56 7.46
N ASP A 145 -14.42 5.80 7.50
CA ASP A 145 -14.95 6.88 6.67
C ASP A 145 -14.74 6.59 5.17
N LEU A 146 -13.56 6.07 4.80
CA LEU A 146 -13.21 5.81 3.41
C LEU A 146 -14.12 4.75 2.76
N ARG A 147 -14.57 3.75 3.53
CA ARG A 147 -15.43 2.67 3.06
C ARG A 147 -16.82 3.13 2.62
N VAL A 148 -17.25 4.33 3.03
CA VAL A 148 -18.53 4.92 2.61
C VAL A 148 -18.53 5.26 1.11
N PHE A 149 -17.37 5.60 0.55
CA PHE A 149 -17.22 5.96 -0.86
C PHE A 149 -17.03 4.76 -1.80
N GLY A 150 -16.59 3.61 -1.28
CA GLY A 150 -16.42 2.40 -2.08
C GLY A 150 -15.42 1.37 -1.52
N PRO A 151 -14.97 0.41 -2.36
CA PRO A 151 -13.84 -0.46 -2.07
C PRO A 151 -12.63 0.36 -1.60
N ALA A 152 -12.03 -0.02 -0.47
CA ALA A 152 -11.07 0.83 0.25
C ALA A 152 -9.88 0.00 0.74
N ASN A 153 -9.28 -0.82 -0.13
CA ASN A 153 -8.11 -1.61 0.25
C ASN A 153 -6.88 -0.71 0.16
N PHE A 154 -6.11 -0.57 1.23
CA PHE A 154 -4.90 0.23 1.17
C PHE A 154 -3.76 -0.36 1.98
N LEU A 155 -2.54 -0.02 1.54
CA LEU A 155 -1.30 -0.21 2.26
C LEU A 155 -0.77 1.17 2.61
N TYR A 156 -0.52 1.42 3.88
CA TYR A 156 0.06 2.65 4.39
C TYR A 156 1.27 2.31 5.26
N ALA A 157 2.39 3.01 5.08
CA ALA A 157 3.56 2.84 5.93
C ALA A 157 4.18 4.18 6.32
N ASP A 158 4.81 4.20 7.50
CA ASP A 158 5.46 5.36 8.11
C ASP A 158 6.94 5.11 8.46
N ALA A 159 7.59 4.24 7.67
CA ALA A 159 8.94 3.70 7.88
C ALA A 159 9.11 2.74 9.08
N ASP A 160 8.17 2.70 10.03
CA ASP A 160 8.23 1.82 11.22
C ASP A 160 7.25 0.64 11.09
N ILE A 161 6.00 0.95 10.76
CA ILE A 161 4.91 -0.03 10.65
C ILE A 161 4.30 0.04 9.25
N LEU A 162 3.99 -1.14 8.69
CA LEU A 162 3.08 -1.29 7.55
C LEU A 162 1.68 -1.57 8.08
N PHE A 163 0.72 -0.76 7.70
CA PHE A 163 -0.71 -0.94 7.96
C PHE A 163 -1.39 -1.39 6.67
N ALA A 164 -2.06 -2.54 6.72
CA ALA A 164 -2.87 -3.06 5.62
C ALA A 164 -4.33 -3.07 6.02
N HIS A 165 -5.16 -2.28 5.34
CA HIS A 165 -6.61 -2.30 5.52
C HIS A 165 -7.28 -3.09 4.39
N ALA A 166 -8.03 -4.12 4.78
CA ALA A 166 -8.77 -5.01 3.90
C ALA A 166 -10.26 -4.65 3.88
N HIS A 167 -10.83 -4.54 2.69
CA HIS A 167 -12.24 -4.28 2.48
C HIS A 167 -12.78 -5.19 1.36
N ARG A 168 -13.74 -4.69 0.59
CA ARG A 168 -14.31 -5.34 -0.59
C ARG A 168 -13.42 -5.09 -1.81
N ARG A 169 -13.52 -5.96 -2.81
CA ARG A 169 -12.85 -5.83 -4.12
C ARG A 169 -13.74 -6.42 -5.21
N HIS A 170 -13.57 -5.97 -6.45
CA HIS A 170 -14.17 -6.64 -7.61
C HIS A 170 -13.61 -8.05 -7.77
N GLN A 171 -14.49 -9.04 -7.67
CA GLN A 171 -14.15 -10.45 -7.78
C GLN A 171 -14.36 -10.97 -9.21
N PRO A 172 -13.72 -12.10 -9.58
CA PRO A 172 -13.87 -12.68 -10.92
C PRO A 172 -15.30 -13.10 -11.29
N ASP A 173 -16.17 -13.29 -10.30
CA ASP A 173 -17.60 -13.59 -10.49
C ASP A 173 -18.44 -12.35 -10.83
N GLY A 174 -17.82 -11.17 -10.88
CA GLY A 174 -18.47 -9.89 -11.16
C GLY A 174 -19.02 -9.18 -9.92
N GLY A 175 -18.97 -9.80 -8.75
CA GLY A 175 -19.39 -9.22 -7.49
C GLY A 175 -18.36 -8.27 -6.87
N ILE A 176 -18.80 -7.48 -5.90
CA ILE A 176 -17.93 -6.64 -5.05
C ILE A 176 -18.11 -7.09 -3.61
N HIS A 177 -17.21 -7.95 -3.13
CA HIS A 177 -17.30 -8.55 -1.80
C HIS A 177 -15.91 -8.94 -1.28
N PRO A 178 -15.74 -9.18 0.04
CA PRO A 178 -14.46 -9.63 0.58
C PRO A 178 -14.12 -11.06 0.09
N PRO A 179 -12.84 -11.47 0.20
CA PRO A 179 -11.71 -10.68 0.71
C PRO A 179 -11.11 -9.75 -0.35
N GLY A 180 -10.71 -8.55 0.07
CA GLY A 180 -9.98 -7.60 -0.77
C GLY A 180 -8.46 -7.72 -0.67
N LEU A 181 -7.96 -8.30 0.43
CA LEU A 181 -6.54 -8.57 0.67
C LEU A 181 -6.35 -9.95 1.32
N TYR A 182 -5.16 -10.49 1.12
CA TYR A 182 -4.68 -11.73 1.69
C TYR A 182 -3.31 -11.51 2.33
N LEU A 183 -3.02 -12.29 3.37
CA LEU A 183 -1.77 -12.27 4.11
C LEU A 183 -1.11 -13.65 4.05
N LEU A 184 0.20 -13.67 3.79
CA LEU A 184 1.02 -14.88 3.89
C LEU A 184 2.21 -14.59 4.80
N GLN A 185 2.40 -15.43 5.81
CA GLN A 185 3.60 -15.42 6.64
C GLN A 185 4.53 -16.54 6.19
N ARG A 186 5.78 -16.18 5.91
CA ARG A 186 6.83 -17.13 5.54
C ARG A 186 8.05 -16.94 6.42
N SER A 187 8.61 -18.04 6.89
CA SER A 187 9.97 -18.07 7.41
C SER A 187 10.87 -18.62 6.31
N CYS A 188 11.53 -17.73 5.57
CA CYS A 188 12.47 -18.12 4.53
C CYS A 188 13.73 -18.69 5.18
N ARG A 189 14.16 -19.87 4.72
CA ARG A 189 15.50 -20.41 4.97
C ARG A 189 16.33 -20.24 3.69
N GLU A 190 17.65 -20.29 3.78
CA GLU A 190 18.54 -20.14 2.60
C GLU A 190 18.08 -20.98 1.41
N GLY A 191 17.98 -20.35 0.22
CA GLY A 191 17.85 -21.04 -1.06
C GLY A 191 16.49 -21.00 -1.75
N GLU A 192 15.45 -20.41 -1.17
CA GLU A 192 14.13 -20.34 -1.78
C GLU A 192 13.62 -18.89 -1.90
N VAL A 193 13.35 -18.43 -3.15
CA VAL A 193 12.15 -17.67 -3.58
C VAL A 193 12.47 -16.57 -4.60
N THR A 194 11.74 -16.61 -5.72
CA THR A 194 11.49 -15.47 -6.63
C THR A 194 9.98 -15.25 -6.70
N LEU A 195 9.49 -14.04 -6.39
CA LEU A 195 8.08 -13.66 -6.63
C LEU A 195 8.00 -12.97 -7.99
N ALA A 196 7.80 -13.76 -9.06
CA ALA A 196 7.88 -13.27 -10.44
C ALA A 196 6.76 -12.27 -10.83
N ASP A 197 5.60 -12.28 -10.16
CA ASP A 197 4.44 -11.49 -10.57
C ASP A 197 4.34 -10.09 -9.93
N GLY A 198 5.34 -9.69 -9.12
CA GLY A 198 5.35 -8.43 -8.37
C GLY A 198 6.62 -7.58 -8.49
N GLY A 199 7.62 -8.02 -9.27
CA GLY A 199 8.88 -7.29 -9.46
C GLY A 199 9.76 -7.16 -8.20
N VAL A 200 9.60 -8.06 -7.23
CA VAL A 200 10.35 -8.04 -5.96
C VAL A 200 11.13 -9.34 -5.79
N THR A 201 12.45 -9.22 -5.70
CA THR A 201 13.37 -10.31 -5.36
C THR A 201 13.71 -10.20 -3.87
N LEU A 202 13.57 -11.30 -3.12
CA LEU A 202 13.96 -11.36 -1.70
C LEU A 202 15.38 -11.95 -1.58
N PRO A 203 16.25 -11.40 -0.73
CA PRO A 203 17.58 -11.98 -0.51
C PRO A 203 17.47 -13.35 0.18
N PRO A 204 18.31 -14.34 -0.17
CA PRO A 204 18.31 -15.66 0.47
C PRO A 204 19.03 -15.59 1.82
N GLN A 205 18.33 -15.18 2.87
CA GLN A 205 18.79 -15.23 4.26
C GLN A 205 17.68 -15.80 5.14
N HIS A 206 18.02 -16.24 6.37
CA HIS A 206 16.98 -16.63 7.33
C HIS A 206 16.19 -15.40 7.75
N GLN A 207 14.98 -15.25 7.22
CA GLN A 207 14.15 -14.06 7.44
C GLN A 207 12.68 -14.45 7.55
N ASP A 208 12.00 -13.84 8.52
CA ASP A 208 10.56 -13.85 8.59
C ASP A 208 10.01 -12.73 7.71
N VAL A 209 9.10 -13.07 6.81
CA VAL A 209 8.50 -12.16 5.84
C VAL A 209 6.98 -12.28 5.93
N ILE A 210 6.31 -11.13 5.99
CA ILE A 210 4.87 -11.04 5.77
C ILE A 210 4.66 -10.46 4.38
N LEU A 211 3.88 -11.17 3.57
CA LEU A 211 3.42 -10.71 2.27
C LEU A 211 1.94 -10.35 2.37
N VAL A 212 1.57 -9.20 1.83
CA VAL A 212 0.18 -8.77 1.69
C VAL A 212 -0.11 -8.50 0.23
N ALA A 213 -1.18 -9.08 -0.30
CA ALA A 213 -1.54 -8.94 -1.71
C ALA A 213 -3.06 -8.96 -1.90
N SER A 214 -3.54 -8.32 -2.98
CA SER A 214 -4.97 -8.32 -3.32
C SER A 214 -5.50 -9.67 -3.82
N ILE A 215 -4.60 -10.56 -4.23
CA ILE A 215 -4.87 -11.95 -4.58
C ILE A 215 -3.67 -12.81 -4.13
N PRO A 216 -3.86 -14.10 -3.82
CA PRO A 216 -2.74 -15.03 -3.62
C PRO A 216 -1.81 -15.04 -4.85
N LEU A 217 -0.51 -14.93 -4.61
CA LEU A 217 0.51 -14.89 -5.67
C LEU A 217 1.21 -16.24 -5.89
N THR A 218 0.98 -17.18 -4.98
CA THR A 218 1.57 -18.53 -4.96
C THR A 218 0.52 -19.52 -4.47
N ASP A 219 0.80 -20.83 -4.60
CA ASP A 219 -0.07 -21.91 -4.11
C ASP A 219 0.05 -22.15 -2.59
N GLU A 220 0.75 -21.28 -1.87
CA GLU A 220 0.87 -21.32 -0.41
C GLU A 220 -0.44 -20.94 0.30
N PRO A 221 -0.57 -21.24 1.61
CA PRO A 221 -1.79 -20.95 2.36
C PRO A 221 -1.90 -19.46 2.70
N TRP A 222 -2.26 -18.64 1.71
CA TRP A 222 -2.61 -17.23 1.90
C TRP A 222 -3.91 -17.11 2.72
N LEU A 223 -3.85 -16.41 3.84
CA LEU A 223 -4.98 -16.16 4.73
C LEU A 223 -5.80 -14.97 4.21
N PRO A 224 -7.10 -15.13 3.92
CA PRO A 224 -7.95 -14.01 3.55
C PRO A 224 -8.16 -13.09 4.76
N LEU A 225 -8.05 -11.78 4.54
CA LEU A 225 -8.39 -10.78 5.56
C LEU A 225 -9.88 -10.44 5.50
N ALA A 226 -10.47 -10.20 6.67
CA ALA A 226 -11.87 -9.86 6.83
C ALA A 226 -12.19 -8.43 6.33
N GLU A 227 -13.46 -8.18 6.05
CA GLU A 227 -13.93 -6.86 5.66
C GLU A 227 -13.80 -5.86 6.83
N GLY A 228 -13.08 -4.76 6.63
CA GLY A 228 -12.79 -3.79 7.68
C GLY A 228 -11.58 -4.14 8.55
N GLU A 229 -10.86 -5.20 8.23
CA GLU A 229 -9.69 -5.61 9.03
C GLU A 229 -8.48 -4.74 8.71
N ILE A 230 -7.79 -4.27 9.76
CA ILE A 230 -6.49 -3.62 9.71
C ILE A 230 -5.47 -4.55 10.34
N VAL A 231 -4.38 -4.80 9.62
CA VAL A 231 -3.22 -5.55 10.13
C VAL A 231 -2.03 -4.60 10.20
N ALA A 232 -1.44 -4.47 11.38
CA ALA A 232 -0.19 -3.75 11.60
C ALA A 232 0.98 -4.73 11.59
N ILE A 233 1.98 -4.48 10.73
CA ILE A 233 3.09 -5.40 10.45
C ILE A 233 4.41 -4.65 10.65
N SER A 234 5.36 -5.28 11.34
CA SER A 234 6.72 -4.74 11.46
C SER A 234 7.75 -5.83 11.66
N LYS A 235 8.86 -5.75 10.91
CA LYS A 235 9.99 -6.68 10.95
C LYS A 235 9.55 -8.15 10.78
N GLY A 236 8.72 -8.43 9.78
CA GLY A 236 8.31 -9.80 9.47
C GLY A 236 7.26 -10.41 10.40
N HIS A 237 6.66 -9.62 11.30
CA HIS A 237 5.64 -10.11 12.23
C HIS A 237 4.43 -9.19 12.25
N VAL A 238 3.25 -9.79 12.41
CA VAL A 238 2.05 -9.06 12.77
C VAL A 238 2.17 -8.58 14.21
N ARG A 239 1.91 -7.29 14.43
CA ARG A 239 1.89 -6.63 15.73
C ARG A 239 0.47 -6.54 16.27
N GLU A 240 -0.50 -6.29 15.40
CA GLU A 240 -1.90 -6.17 15.79
C GLU A 240 -2.84 -6.51 14.62
N HIS A 241 -4.00 -7.07 14.98
CA HIS A 241 -5.18 -7.17 14.13
C HIS A 241 -6.30 -6.35 14.76
N ARG A 242 -6.94 -5.50 13.97
CA ARG A 242 -8.07 -4.66 14.42
C ARG A 242 -9.19 -4.76 13.41
N LEU A 243 -10.37 -5.19 13.84
CA LEU A 243 -11.57 -5.17 13.00
C LEU A 243 -12.31 -3.86 13.21
N VAL A 244 -12.47 -3.10 12.12
CA VAL A 244 -13.22 -1.84 12.12
C VAL A 244 -14.65 -2.13 11.66
N GLY A 245 -15.60 -1.91 12.56
CA GLY A 245 -17.04 -2.10 12.32
C GLY A 245 -17.60 -1.13 11.28
#